data_AF-A0AAV0ULI4-F1
#
_entry.id   AF-A0AAV0ULI4-F1
#
_cell.length_a   1.000
_cell.length_b   1.000
_cell.length_c   1.000
_cell.angle_alpha   90.00
_cell.angle_beta   90.00
_cell.angle_gamma   90.00
#
_symmetry.space_group_name_H-M   'P 1'
#
loop_
_entity.id
_entity.type
_entity.pdbx_description
1 polymer ?
#
loop_
_entity_poly.entity_id
_entity_poly.type
_entity_poly.pdbx_seq_one_letter_code
_entity_poly.pdbx_strand_id
1 'polypeptide(L)'
;MSKAAAAWETIELIGNAPTERWGHTATKISNDRVVAYGGIDDEERTLGDLHVFDMQTHRWTTPINCETIPRTWHDAVHLPLKNVVLCLGASARKAVMVSLPFFPTLWYWTPSVSCGFHRPFVGHLRHHREWCEM
;
A
#
# COMPACT_ATOMS: atom_id res chain seq x y z
N MET A 1 -21.20 -37.40 -2.03
CA MET A 1 -20.18 -36.33 -1.97
C MET A 1 -20.51 -35.46 -0.77
N SER A 2 -19.65 -35.34 0.24
CA SER A 2 -19.91 -34.43 1.36
C SER A 2 -19.72 -32.98 0.89
N LYS A 3 -20.70 -32.13 1.18
CA LYS A 3 -20.60 -30.69 0.96
C LYS A 3 -19.58 -30.17 1.97
N ALA A 4 -18.51 -29.52 1.51
CA ALA A 4 -17.61 -28.82 2.41
C ALA A 4 -18.42 -27.72 3.13
N ALA A 5 -18.49 -27.81 4.45
CA ALA A 5 -19.10 -26.76 5.28
C ALA A 5 -18.04 -25.66 5.48
N ALA A 6 -18.37 -24.43 5.07
CA ALA A 6 -17.56 -23.28 5.43
C ALA A 6 -17.77 -22.98 6.92
N ALA A 7 -16.68 -22.79 7.66
CA ALA A 7 -16.69 -22.39 9.05
C ALA A 7 -15.96 -21.05 9.19
N TRP A 8 -16.47 -20.19 10.07
CA TRP A 8 -15.76 -18.99 10.49
C TRP A 8 -14.90 -19.33 11.69
N GLU A 9 -13.66 -18.85 11.68
CA GLU A 9 -12.75 -18.95 12.82
C GLU A 9 -12.21 -17.58 13.17
N THR A 10 -12.01 -17.37 14.46
CA THR A 10 -11.31 -16.19 14.96
C THR A 10 -9.82 -16.46 14.89
N ILE A 11 -9.08 -15.55 14.28
CA ILE A 11 -7.62 -15.62 14.20
C ILE A 11 -7.04 -14.79 15.34
N GLU A 12 -6.03 -15.33 16.03
CA GLU A 12 -5.30 -14.60 17.06
C GLU A 12 -4.50 -13.44 16.47
N LEU A 13 -4.45 -12.32 17.20
CA LEU A 13 -3.70 -11.14 16.80
C LEU A 13 -2.22 -11.30 17.16
N ILE A 14 -1.46 -11.93 16.26
CA ILE A 14 -0.04 -12.18 16.45
C ILE A 14 0.81 -11.24 15.58
N GLY A 15 1.80 -10.58 16.18
CA GLY A 15 2.72 -9.66 15.48
C GLY A 15 2.24 -8.21 15.50
N ASN A 16 2.52 -7.47 14.44
CA ASN A 16 2.13 -6.07 14.32
C ASN A 16 0.71 -5.97 13.74
N ALA A 17 -0.27 -6.39 14.53
CA ALA A 17 -1.67 -6.35 14.10
C ALA A 17 -2.19 -4.92 14.01
N PRO A 18 -3.09 -4.62 13.05
CA PRO A 18 -3.75 -3.33 12.98
C PRO A 18 -4.60 -3.09 14.22
N THR A 19 -4.72 -1.83 14.63
CA THR A 19 -5.76 -1.38 15.57
C THR A 19 -7.15 -1.59 14.99
N GLU A 20 -8.16 -1.61 15.87
CA GLU A 20 -9.57 -1.57 15.48
C GLU A 20 -9.86 -0.38 14.56
N ARG A 21 -10.66 -0.63 13.52
CA ARG A 21 -10.90 0.34 12.44
C ARG A 21 -12.08 -0.02 11.55
N TRP A 22 -12.67 0.97 10.90
CA TRP A 22 -13.70 0.81 9.88
C TRP A 22 -13.39 1.59 8.59
N GLY A 23 -14.06 1.26 7.49
CA GLY A 23 -13.84 1.89 6.18
C GLY A 23 -12.46 1.61 5.53
N HIS A 24 -11.73 0.60 6.04
CA HIS A 24 -10.47 0.11 5.49
C HIS A 24 -10.70 -0.88 4.33
N THR A 25 -9.64 -1.23 3.60
CA THR A 25 -9.67 -2.31 2.60
C THR A 25 -8.82 -3.50 3.05
N ALA A 26 -9.21 -4.71 2.62
CA ALA A 26 -8.44 -5.94 2.79
C ALA A 26 -8.32 -6.65 1.44
N THR A 27 -7.12 -6.67 0.86
CA THR A 27 -6.87 -7.15 -0.51
C THR A 27 -5.91 -8.33 -0.51
N LYS A 28 -6.29 -9.45 -1.13
CA LYS A 28 -5.41 -10.61 -1.31
C LYS A 28 -4.33 -10.31 -2.38
N ILE A 29 -3.06 -10.42 -2.00
CA ILE A 29 -1.91 -10.04 -2.83
C ILE A 29 -1.06 -11.23 -3.30
N SER A 30 -1.23 -12.39 -2.67
CA SER A 30 -0.61 -13.64 -3.09
C SER A 30 -1.51 -14.81 -2.64
N ASN A 31 -1.08 -16.05 -2.87
CA ASN A 31 -1.83 -17.22 -2.41
C ASN A 31 -2.07 -17.23 -0.90
N ASP A 32 -1.12 -16.65 -0.15
CA ASP A 32 -0.95 -16.74 1.28
C ASP A 32 -0.91 -15.36 1.98
N ARG A 33 -1.10 -14.24 1.28
CA ARG A 33 -1.02 -12.92 1.91
C ARG A 33 -2.17 -12.00 1.57
N VAL A 34 -2.56 -11.22 2.57
CA VAL A 34 -3.58 -10.17 2.50
C VAL A 34 -2.99 -8.86 3.00
N VAL A 35 -3.26 -7.76 2.31
CA VAL A 35 -2.90 -6.40 2.73
C VAL A 35 -4.14 -5.72 3.29
N ALA A 36 -4.04 -5.21 4.51
CA ALA A 36 -4.99 -4.27 5.10
C ALA A 36 -4.43 -2.85 5.02
N TYR A 37 -5.22 -1.89 4.55
CA TYR A 37 -4.76 -0.52 4.35
C TYR A 37 -5.82 0.52 4.71
N GLY A 38 -5.37 1.57 5.39
CA GLY A 38 -6.17 2.75 5.74
C GLY A 38 -7.30 2.47 6.74
N GLY A 39 -8.37 3.25 6.64
CA GLY A 39 -9.54 3.21 7.51
C GLY A 39 -9.60 4.39 8.48
N ILE A 40 -10.50 4.29 9.45
CA ILE A 40 -10.68 5.23 10.56
C ILE A 40 -10.64 4.41 11.86
N ASP A 41 -9.89 4.88 12.86
CA ASP A 41 -9.89 4.29 14.21
C ASP A 41 -11.03 4.85 15.08
N ASP A 42 -11.14 4.33 16.31
CA ASP A 42 -12.17 4.71 17.28
C ASP A 42 -12.06 6.17 17.75
N GLU A 43 -10.89 6.81 17.55
CA GLU A 43 -10.72 8.25 17.78
C GLU A 43 -11.03 9.12 16.54
N GLU A 44 -11.68 8.56 15.53
CA GLU A 44 -12.04 9.22 14.27
C GLU A 44 -10.83 9.72 13.46
N ARG A 45 -9.64 9.16 13.70
CA ARG A 45 -8.43 9.51 12.94
C ARG A 45 -8.37 8.69 11.67
N THR A 46 -8.19 9.36 10.54
CA THR A 46 -7.93 8.68 9.27
C THR A 46 -6.54 8.05 9.29
N LEU A 47 -6.48 6.75 9.06
CA LEU A 47 -5.26 5.97 9.10
C LEU A 47 -4.63 5.85 7.70
N GLY A 48 -3.31 5.80 7.67
CA GLY A 48 -2.52 5.53 6.47
C GLY A 48 -1.57 4.36 6.64
N ASP A 49 -1.61 3.64 7.75
CA ASP A 49 -0.78 2.47 7.95
C ASP A 49 -1.20 1.31 7.03
N LEU A 50 -0.25 0.43 6.78
CA LEU A 50 -0.39 -0.74 5.92
C LEU A 50 0.08 -1.97 6.68
N HIS A 51 -0.75 -2.99 6.72
CA HIS A 51 -0.47 -4.24 7.42
C HIS A 51 -0.60 -5.41 6.46
N VAL A 52 0.29 -6.40 6.59
CA VAL A 52 0.29 -7.61 5.78
C VAL A 52 0.03 -8.80 6.70
N PHE A 53 -1.05 -9.51 6.44
CA PHE A 53 -1.39 -10.77 7.07
C PHE A 53 -0.85 -11.93 6.25
N ASP A 54 -0.07 -12.80 6.88
CA ASP A 54 0.41 -14.06 6.30
C ASP A 54 -0.49 -15.21 6.78
N MET A 55 -1.23 -15.81 5.83
CA MET A 55 -2.21 -16.88 6.06
C MET A 55 -1.58 -18.23 6.36
N GLN A 56 -0.26 -18.42 6.17
CA GLN A 56 0.41 -19.66 6.57
C GLN A 56 0.80 -19.62 8.05
N THR A 57 1.26 -18.45 8.50
CA THR A 57 1.77 -18.27 9.87
C THR A 57 0.76 -17.64 10.82
N HIS A 58 -0.34 -17.11 10.28
CA HIS A 58 -1.35 -16.31 11.00
C HIS A 58 -0.73 -15.10 11.72
N ARG A 59 0.24 -14.44 11.08
CA ARG A 59 0.96 -13.30 11.65
C ARG A 59 0.78 -12.03 10.84
N TRP A 60 0.72 -10.92 11.56
CA TRP A 60 0.70 -9.57 11.01
C TRP A 60 2.09 -8.95 11.00
N THR A 61 2.39 -8.24 9.92
CA THR A 61 3.63 -7.48 9.74
C THR A 61 3.33 -6.12 9.14
N THR A 62 4.13 -5.13 9.48
CA THR A 62 4.05 -3.78 8.90
C THR A 62 5.29 -3.55 8.04
N PRO A 63 5.16 -3.26 6.74
CA PRO A 63 6.31 -2.96 5.91
C PRO A 63 7.04 -1.70 6.38
N ILE A 64 8.37 -1.76 6.38
CA ILE A 64 9.23 -0.64 6.73
C ILE A 64 9.38 0.27 5.50
N ASN A 65 9.48 1.58 5.72
CA ASN A 65 9.66 2.60 4.65
C ASN A 65 8.52 2.63 3.61
N CYS A 66 7.29 2.37 4.04
CA CYS A 66 6.12 2.56 3.20
C CYS A 66 5.62 4.01 3.35
N GLU A 67 5.94 4.87 2.38
CA GLU A 67 5.29 6.17 2.30
C GLU A 67 3.83 5.96 1.90
N THR A 68 2.93 6.22 2.83
CA THR A 68 1.50 6.03 2.65
C THR A 68 0.75 7.34 2.84
N ILE A 69 -0.44 7.40 2.25
CA ILE A 69 -1.33 8.55 2.40
C ILE A 69 -2.57 8.09 3.14
N PRO A 70 -2.90 8.67 4.32
CA PRO A 70 -4.12 8.31 5.04
C PRO A 70 -5.38 8.39 4.17
N ARG A 71 -6.24 7.36 4.25
CA ARG A 71 -7.51 7.30 3.50
C ARG A 71 -8.52 6.35 4.12
N THR A 72 -9.80 6.62 3.87
CA THR A 72 -10.94 5.77 4.25
C THR A 72 -11.97 5.76 3.12
N TRP A 73 -12.93 4.83 3.18
CA TRP A 73 -13.99 4.67 2.18
C TRP A 73 -13.46 4.53 0.75
N HIS A 74 -12.37 3.78 0.63
CA HIS A 74 -11.72 3.50 -0.63
C HIS A 74 -11.94 2.04 -1.01
N ASP A 75 -11.69 1.74 -2.27
CA ASP A 75 -11.59 0.40 -2.81
C ASP A 75 -10.13 0.10 -3.18
N ALA A 76 -9.76 -1.18 -3.19
CA ALA A 76 -8.41 -1.61 -3.48
C ALA A 76 -8.41 -2.86 -4.38
N VAL A 77 -7.61 -2.80 -5.45
CA VAL A 77 -7.50 -3.88 -6.44
C VAL A 77 -6.04 -4.28 -6.60
N HIS A 78 -5.75 -5.56 -6.41
CA HIS A 78 -4.44 -6.13 -6.71
C HIS A 78 -4.33 -6.50 -8.19
N LEU A 79 -3.22 -6.10 -8.81
CA LEU A 79 -2.81 -6.41 -10.18
C LEU A 79 -1.60 -7.36 -10.15
N PRO A 80 -1.80 -8.69 -10.20
CA PRO A 80 -0.74 -9.66 -9.98
C PRO A 80 0.42 -9.57 -10.97
N LEU A 81 0.13 -9.28 -12.24
CA LEU A 81 1.15 -9.17 -13.29
C LEU A 81 2.15 -8.02 -13.07
N LYS A 82 1.74 -7.01 -12.30
CA LYS A 82 2.58 -5.85 -11.95
C LYS A 82 2.98 -5.83 -10.48
N ASN A 83 2.48 -6.79 -9.70
CA ASN A 83 2.60 -6.85 -8.25
C ASN A 83 2.24 -5.52 -7.56
N VAL A 84 1.13 -4.92 -7.98
CA VAL A 84 0.69 -3.59 -7.55
C VAL A 84 -0.71 -3.66 -6.98
N VAL A 85 -0.95 -3.02 -5.85
CA VAL A 85 -2.28 -2.72 -5.34
C VAL A 85 -2.63 -1.27 -5.71
N LEU A 86 -3.74 -1.09 -6.40
CA LEU A 86 -4.30 0.22 -6.72
C LEU A 86 -5.39 0.56 -5.73
N CYS A 87 -5.25 1.68 -5.04
CA CYS A 87 -6.26 2.21 -4.15
C CYS A 87 -7.03 3.32 -4.87
N LEU A 88 -8.32 3.07 -5.13
CA LEU A 88 -9.23 3.93 -5.89
C LEU A 88 -10.39 4.36 -5.00
N GLY A 89 -10.94 5.55 -5.25
CA GLY A 89 -11.97 6.12 -4.37
C GLY A 89 -11.38 6.64 -3.06
N ALA A 90 -11.95 7.74 -2.59
CA ALA A 90 -11.78 8.39 -1.28
C ALA A 90 -12.37 9.80 -1.39
N SER A 91 -12.69 10.43 -0.26
CA SER A 91 -12.91 11.88 -0.18
C SER A 91 -11.65 12.71 -0.53
N ALA A 92 -10.47 12.07 -0.58
CA ALA A 92 -9.22 12.69 -1.02
C ALA A 92 -8.98 12.44 -2.52
N ARG A 93 -8.76 13.51 -3.30
CA ARG A 93 -8.64 13.52 -4.78
C ARG A 93 -7.40 12.80 -5.36
N LYS A 94 -6.83 11.78 -4.69
CA LYS A 94 -5.57 11.12 -5.10
C LYS A 94 -5.68 9.59 -5.11
N ALA A 95 -5.45 9.00 -6.28
CA ALA A 95 -5.16 7.58 -6.42
C ALA A 95 -3.74 7.28 -5.92
N VAL A 96 -3.55 6.16 -5.23
CA VAL A 96 -2.23 5.73 -4.75
C VAL A 96 -1.94 4.33 -5.26
N MET A 97 -0.72 4.16 -5.75
CA MET A 97 -0.19 2.90 -6.25
C MET A 97 0.78 2.34 -5.23
N VAL A 98 0.52 1.11 -4.78
CA VAL A 98 1.30 0.39 -3.79
C VAL A 98 1.96 -0.81 -4.49
N SER A 99 3.23 -0.71 -4.90
CA SER A 99 4.04 -1.78 -5.55
C SER A 99 4.75 -2.73 -4.56
N LEU A 100 4.26 -3.96 -4.40
CA LEU A 100 4.87 -4.93 -3.47
C LEU A 100 6.20 -5.45 -4.04
N PRO A 101 7.34 -5.43 -3.32
CA PRO A 101 8.52 -6.18 -3.74
C PRO A 101 8.37 -7.66 -3.39
N PHE A 102 8.56 -8.54 -4.37
CA PHE A 102 8.59 -10.00 -4.18
C PHE A 102 10.04 -10.43 -3.86
N PHE A 103 10.53 -10.19 -2.64
CA PHE A 103 11.80 -10.78 -2.20
C PHE A 103 11.70 -11.33 -0.77
N PRO A 104 12.13 -12.58 -0.52
CA PRO A 104 11.91 -13.25 0.76
C PRO A 104 12.83 -12.78 1.89
N THR A 105 13.78 -11.87 1.65
CA THR A 105 14.84 -11.60 2.65
C THR A 105 15.27 -10.15 2.85
N LEU A 106 14.83 -9.16 2.07
CA LEU A 106 15.17 -7.75 2.33
C LEU A 106 14.09 -6.81 1.75
N TRP A 107 13.36 -6.13 2.61
CA TRP A 107 12.19 -5.31 2.27
C TRP A 107 12.61 -3.91 1.84
N TYR A 108 12.61 -3.63 0.53
CA TYR A 108 12.79 -2.26 0.02
C TYR A 108 11.68 -1.91 -0.98
N TRP A 109 11.05 -0.78 -0.73
CA TRP A 109 10.02 -0.19 -1.60
C TRP A 109 10.61 0.91 -2.47
N THR A 110 10.09 1.05 -3.69
CA THR A 110 10.38 2.21 -4.55
C THR A 110 9.15 3.12 -4.55
N PRO A 111 9.28 4.43 -4.26
CA PRO A 111 8.16 5.34 -4.34
C PRO A 111 7.71 5.47 -5.79
N SER A 112 6.40 5.37 -6.05
CA SER A 112 5.85 5.78 -7.34
C SER A 112 5.70 7.29 -7.35
N VAL A 113 6.37 7.92 -8.31
CA VAL A 113 6.30 9.35 -8.56
C VAL A 113 4.83 9.74 -8.71
N SER A 114 4.39 10.71 -7.92
CA SER A 114 3.05 11.30 -8.08
C SER A 114 2.91 11.80 -9.52
N CYS A 115 1.93 11.30 -10.27
CA CYS A 115 1.47 11.97 -11.48
C CYS A 115 0.70 13.23 -11.05
N GLY A 116 1.43 14.28 -10.71
CA GLY A 116 0.89 15.63 -10.73
C GLY A 116 0.83 16.06 -12.19
N PHE A 117 -0.35 16.44 -12.68
CA PHE A 117 -0.47 17.32 -13.85
C PHE A 117 0.16 18.67 -13.48
N HIS A 118 1.50 18.74 -13.45
CA HIS A 118 2.22 19.99 -13.54
C HIS A 118 2.44 20.28 -15.01
N ARG A 119 1.96 21.45 -15.44
CA ARG A 119 2.16 22.01 -16.78
C ARG A 119 3.66 21.91 -17.13
N PRO A 120 4.03 21.59 -18.38
CA PRO A 120 5.43 21.56 -18.77
C PRO A 120 6.00 22.97 -18.61
N PHE A 121 6.90 23.14 -17.65
CA PHE A 121 7.78 24.29 -17.58
C PHE A 121 8.74 24.16 -18.76
N VAL A 122 8.56 25.00 -19.78
CA VAL A 122 9.48 25.07 -20.92
C VAL A 122 10.78 25.72 -20.43
N GLY A 123 11.70 24.88 -19.93
CA GLY A 123 13.05 25.29 -19.59
C GLY A 123 13.86 25.52 -20.86
N HIS A 124 14.14 26.79 -21.16
CA HIS A 124 15.05 27.20 -22.21
C HIS A 124 16.46 26.65 -21.93
N LEU A 125 17.00 25.93 -22.91
CA LEU A 125 18.40 25.51 -23.00
C LEU A 125 19.32 26.73 -22.84
N ARG A 126 20.29 26.66 -21.91
CA ARG A 126 21.56 27.38 -22.07
C ARG A 126 22.71 26.37 -22.06
N HIS A 127 23.44 26.44 -23.16
CA HIS A 127 24.61 25.66 -23.50
C HIS A 127 25.75 25.82 -22.48
N HIS A 128 26.49 24.71 -22.32
CA HIS A 128 27.90 24.60 -21.96
C HIS A 128 28.75 25.85 -22.22
N ARG A 129 29.64 26.18 -21.27
CA ARG A 129 31.08 26.33 -21.51
C ARG A 129 31.86 26.31 -20.20
N GLU A 130 32.88 25.45 -20.20
CA GLU A 130 34.08 25.45 -19.36
C GLU A 130 34.77 26.82 -19.40
N TRP A 131 35.47 27.22 -18.32
CA TRP A 131 36.76 27.93 -18.35
C TRP A 131 37.45 27.85 -16.96
N CYS A 132 38.74 27.53 -17.00
CA CYS A 132 39.75 27.60 -15.93
C CYS A 132 40.20 29.04 -15.62
N GLU A 133 40.95 29.19 -14.50
CA GLU A 133 41.80 30.32 -14.05
C GLU A 133 41.04 31.56 -13.53
N MET A 134 41.36 32.22 -12.40
CA MET A 134 42.52 32.26 -11.47
C MET A 134 42.03 32.25 -10.02
#